data_AF-A0A930DF80-F1
#
_entry.id   AF-A0A930DF80-F1
#
_cell.length_a   1.000
_cell.length_b   1.000
_cell.length_c   1.000
_cell.angle_alpha   90.00
_cell.angle_beta   90.00
_cell.angle_gamma   90.00
#
_symmetry.space_group_name_H-M   'P 1'
#
loop_
_entity.id
_entity.type
_entity.pdbx_description
1 polymer ?
#
loop_
_entity_poly.entity_id
_entity_poly.type
_entity_poly.pdbx_seq_one_letter_code
_entity_poly.pdbx_strand_id
1 'polypeptide(L)' 'MEFVKRHRQFFINTLICIITFVIVIIPLEIWINKKLDWYNVGKSAVYVFGIWFGTSAVVAISKYFVSKDDNK' A
#
# COMPACT_ATOMS: atom_id res chain seq x y z
N MET A 1 -10.98 20.26 -7.67
CA MET A 1 -11.31 18.98 -8.35
C MET A 1 -10.18 17.94 -8.33
N GLU A 2 -8.90 18.34 -8.36
CA GLU A 2 -7.78 17.39 -8.38
C GLU A 2 -7.64 16.51 -7.12
N PHE A 3 -7.98 17.04 -5.95
CA PHE A 3 -7.93 16.29 -4.68
C PHE A 3 -8.83 15.05 -4.69
N VAL A 4 -10.06 15.17 -5.20
CA VAL A 4 -11.02 14.07 -5.30
C VAL A 4 -10.51 13.01 -6.30
N LYS A 5 -9.91 13.44 -7.41
CA LYS A 5 -9.34 12.54 -8.42
C LYS A 5 -8.14 11.76 -7.87
N ARG A 6 -7.30 12.42 -7.07
CA ARG A 6 -6.15 11.82 -6.39
C ARG A 6 -6.58 10.82 -5.31
N HIS A 7 -7.59 11.14 -4.52
CA HIS A 7 -8.17 10.19 -3.56
C HIS A 7 -8.75 8.96 -4.26
N ARG A 8 -9.48 9.15 -5.37
CA ARG A 8 -10.08 8.04 -6.11
C ARG A 8 -9.02 7.10 -6.69
N GLN A 9 -7.93 7.64 -7.23
CA GLN A 9 -6.78 6.81 -7.68
C GLN A 9 -6.08 6.10 -6.51
N PHE A 10 -5.94 6.78 -5.36
CA PHE A 10 -5.36 6.16 -4.17
C PHE A 10 -6.19 4.96 -3.68
N PHE A 11 -7.53 5.07 -3.67
CA PHE A 11 -8.42 3.96 -3.34
C PHE A 11 -8.29 2.80 -4.32
N ILE A 12 -8.26 3.07 -5.62
CA ILE A 12 -8.10 2.04 -6.66
C ILE A 12 -6.75 1.32 -6.50
N ASN A 13 -5.66 2.05 -6.35
CA ASN A 13 -4.35 1.43 -6.13
C ASN A 13 -4.30 0.62 -4.84
N THR A 14 -4.93 1.10 -3.76
CA THR A 14 -4.99 0.37 -2.50
C THR A 14 -5.78 -0.93 -2.64
N LEU A 15 -6.90 -0.91 -3.37
CA LEU A 15 -7.67 -2.10 -3.69
C LEU A 15 -6.84 -3.12 -4.49
N ILE A 16 -6.09 -2.66 -5.49
CA ILE A 16 -5.19 -3.52 -6.26
C ILE A 16 -4.13 -4.13 -5.34
N CYS A 17 -3.51 -3.34 -4.46
CA CYS A 17 -2.55 -3.84 -3.48
C CYS A 17 -3.15 -4.91 -2.56
N ILE A 18 -4.38 -4.73 -2.08
CA ILE A 18 -5.07 -5.74 -1.25
C ILE A 18 -5.27 -7.03 -2.05
N ILE A 19 -5.75 -6.95 -3.29
CA ILE A 19 -5.99 -8.11 -4.13
C ILE A 19 -4.67 -8.84 -4.43
N THR A 20 -3.62 -8.11 -4.80
CA THR A 20 -2.29 -8.69 -5.04
C THR A 20 -1.72 -9.34 -3.78
N PHE A 21 -1.87 -8.71 -2.62
CA PHE A 21 -1.44 -9.28 -1.35
C PHE A 21 -2.14 -10.62 -1.09
N VAL A 22 -3.47 -10.67 -1.24
CA VAL A 22 -4.26 -11.88 -1.03
C VAL A 22 -3.84 -13.00 -2.00
N ILE A 23 -3.67 -12.69 -3.28
CA ILE A 23 -3.33 -13.69 -4.32
C ILE A 23 -1.90 -14.22 -4.16
N VAL A 24 -0.97 -13.42 -3.66
CA VAL A 24 0.44 -13.83 -3.55
C VAL A 24 0.76 -14.37 -2.17
N ILE A 25 0.48 -13.62 -1.11
CA ILE A 25 0.95 -13.91 0.25
C ILE A 25 0.21 -15.09 0.86
N ILE A 26 -1.10 -15.21 0.65
CA ILE A 26 -1.89 -16.32 1.22
C ILE A 26 -1.41 -17.68 0.70
N PRO A 27 -1.32 -17.94 -0.62
CA PRO A 27 -0.80 -19.23 -1.09
C PRO A 27 0.67 -19.43 -0.74
N LEU A 28 1.50 -18.37 -0.67
CA LEU A 28 2.89 -18.50 -0.26
C LEU A 28 3.02 -18.92 1.21
N GLU A 29 2.20 -18.37 2.10
CA GLU A 29 2.15 -18.78 3.50
C GLU A 29 1.62 -20.21 3.66
N ILE A 30 0.57 -20.59 2.93
CA ILE A 30 0.08 -21.97 2.93
C ILE A 30 1.18 -22.93 2.44
N TRP A 31 1.95 -22.53 1.43
CA TRP A 31 3.01 -23.35 0.87
C TRP A 31 4.19 -23.53 1.83
N ILE A 32 4.65 -22.44 2.45
CA ILE A 32 5.79 -22.46 3.39
C ILE A 32 5.42 -23.13 4.71
N ASN A 33 4.29 -22.72 5.31
CA ASN A 33 3.92 -23.16 6.65
C ASN A 33 3.09 -24.45 6.64
N LYS A 34 2.69 -24.98 5.46
CA LYS A 34 1.78 -26.13 5.26
C LYS A 34 0.42 -26.01 5.97
N LYS A 35 0.14 -24.85 6.57
CA LYS A 35 -1.06 -24.48 7.32
C LYS A 35 -1.25 -22.98 7.18
N LEU A 36 -2.51 -22.55 7.22
CA LEU A 36 -2.86 -21.14 7.24
C LEU A 36 -2.76 -20.62 8.67
N ASP A 37 -1.72 -19.86 8.95
CA ASP A 37 -1.56 -19.17 10.24
C ASP A 37 -2.01 -17.72 10.10
N TRP A 38 -3.23 -17.44 10.56
CA TRP A 38 -3.84 -16.11 10.52
C TRP A 38 -2.99 -15.03 11.22
N TYR A 39 -2.18 -15.40 12.22
CA TYR A 39 -1.29 -14.47 12.89
C TYR A 39 -0.16 -14.01 11.96
N ASN A 40 0.44 -14.93 11.20
CA ASN A 40 1.49 -14.61 10.24
C ASN A 40 0.94 -13.83 9.05
N VAL A 41 -0.22 -14.23 8.50
CA VAL A 41 -0.90 -13.46 7.45
C VAL A 41 -1.16 -12.03 7.91
N GLY A 42 -1.67 -11.86 9.14
CA GLY A 42 -1.93 -10.55 9.73
C GLY A 42 -0.67 -9.72 9.91
N LYS A 43 0.41 -10.32 10.43
CA LYS A 43 1.71 -9.67 10.59
C LYS A 43 2.30 -9.22 9.24
N SER A 44 2.22 -10.08 8.23
CA SER A 44 2.66 -9.82 6.86
C SER A 44 1.83 -8.68 6.23
N ALA A 45 0.52 -8.68 6.44
CA ALA A 45 -0.37 -7.62 5.97
C ALA A 45 0.01 -6.27 6.55
N VAL A 46 0.20 -6.18 7.88
CA VAL A 46 0.63 -4.93 8.53
C VAL A 46 1.95 -4.43 7.97
N TYR A 47 2.89 -5.33 7.67
CA TYR A 47 4.17 -4.96 7.10
C TYR A 47 4.03 -4.38 5.68
N VAL A 48 3.30 -5.07 4.80
CA VAL A 48 3.09 -4.63 3.41
C VAL A 48 2.28 -3.35 3.33
N PHE A 49 1.18 -3.24 4.07
CA PHE A 49 0.37 -2.03 4.12
C PHE A 49 1.09 -0.87 4.80
N GLY A 50 1.90 -1.14 5.82
CA GLY A 50 2.74 -0.14 6.49
C GLY A 50 3.74 0.48 5.53
N ILE A 51 4.46 -0.35 4.74
CA ILE A 51 5.40 0.14 3.72
C ILE A 51 4.67 0.94 2.63
N TRP A 52 3.54 0.44 2.15
CA TRP A 52 2.74 1.13 1.12
C TRP A 52 2.26 2.51 1.61
N PHE A 53 1.74 2.57 2.83
CA PHE A 53 1.25 3.81 3.42
C PHE A 53 2.39 4.81 3.68
N GLY A 54 3.51 4.33 4.23
CA GLY A 54 4.71 5.15 4.42
C GLY A 54 5.25 5.72 3.12
N THR A 55 5.37 4.89 2.08
CA THR A 55 5.81 5.34 0.75
C THR A 55 4.85 6.37 0.16
N SER A 56 3.54 6.16 0.29
CA SER A 56 2.53 7.11 -0.18
C SER A 56 2.64 8.47 0.53
N ALA A 57 2.90 8.47 1.84
CA ALA A 57 3.11 9.68 2.62
C ALA A 57 4.39 10.43 2.18
N VAL A 58 5.50 9.72 1.99
CA VAL A 58 6.76 10.31 1.50
C VAL A 58 6.58 10.95 0.13
N VAL A 59 5.88 10.29 -0.79
CA VAL A 59 5.58 10.85 -2.13
C VAL A 59 4.70 12.09 -2.03
N ALA A 60 3.71 12.11 -1.14
CA ALA A 60 2.86 13.27 -0.93
C ALA A 60 3.65 14.47 -0.38
N ILE A 61 4.52 14.23 0.61
CA ILE A 61 5.42 15.25 1.17
C ILE A 61 6.37 15.77 0.10
N SER A 62 7.00 14.87 -0.66
CA SER A 62 7.95 15.24 -1.73
C SER A 62 7.28 16.12 -2.79
N LYS A 63 6.06 15.77 -3.24
CA LYS A 63 5.29 16.58 -4.19
C LYS A 63 4.92 17.96 -3.62
N TYR A 64 4.62 18.04 -2.33
CA TYR A 64 4.33 19.31 -1.68
C TYR A 64 5.54 20.24 -1.66
N PHE A 65 6.73 19.72 -1.35
CA PHE A 65 7.97 20.51 -1.37
C PHE A 65 8.38 20.92 -2.79
N VAL A 66 8.34 20.02 -3.77
CA VAL A 66 8.67 20.36 -5.17
C VAL A 66 7.70 21.43 -5.72
N SER A 67 6.40 21.30 -5.45
CA SER A 67 5.41 22.31 -5.88
C SER A 67 5.60 23.68 -5.22
N LYS A 68 6.33 23.75 -4.10
CA LYS A 68 6.65 24.98 -3.39
C LYS A 68 7.91 25.66 -3.96
N ASP A 69 8.82 24.88 -4.52
CA ASP A 69 10.02 25.36 -5.20
C ASP A 69 9.70 25.92 -6.60
N ASP A 70 8.78 25.29 -7.34
CA ASP A 70 8.31 25.74 -8.67
C ASP A 70 7.49 27.04 -8.66
N ASN A 71 7.06 27.52 -7.48
CA ASN A 71 6.22 28.72 -7.31
C ASN A 71 7.01 29.95 -6.80
N LYS A 72 8.33 29.95 -6.95
CA LYS A 72 9.23 31.01 -6.49
C LYS A 72 10.04 31.57 -7.66
#